data_AF-A0A5K0ZIZ6-F1
#
_entry.id   AF-A0A5K0ZIZ6-F1
#
_cell.length_a   1.000
_cell.length_b   1.000
_cell.length_c   1.000
_cell.angle_alpha   90.00
_cell.angle_beta   90.00
_cell.angle_gamma   90.00
#
_symmetry.space_group_name_H-M   'P 1'
#
loop_
_entity.id
_entity.type
_entity.pdbx_description
1 polymer ?
#
loop_
_entity_poly.entity_id
_entity_poly.type
_entity_poly.pdbx_seq_one_letter_code
_entity_poly.pdbx_strand_id
1 'polypeptide(L)' 'KLPNLRLLRANFARFKGYEHMPKELRWLEWHGCPLRSLPDYATLDKVAVLDLSKSKIERLWHTKWWWWSRKK' A
#
# COMPACT_ATOMS: atom_id res chain seq x y z
N LYS A 1 18.35 2.18 12.43
CA LYS A 1 17.72 3.43 12.94
C LYS A 1 16.52 3.78 12.04
N LEU A 2 15.37 4.21 12.60
CA LEU A 2 14.14 4.61 11.88
C LEU A 2 13.87 6.12 12.07
N PRO A 3 14.69 7.02 11.48
CA PRO A 3 14.90 8.35 12.07
C PRO A 3 13.75 9.35 11.93
N ASN A 4 12.63 8.97 11.30
CA ASN A 4 11.35 9.68 11.31
C ASN A 4 10.24 8.67 10.98
N LEU A 5 10.07 7.65 11.81
CA LEU A 5 9.12 6.56 11.58
C LEU A 5 7.72 7.10 11.30
N ARG A 6 7.34 7.12 10.02
CA ARG A 6 6.00 7.49 9.57
C ARG A 6 5.17 6.22 9.54
N LEU A 7 4.45 6.03 10.63
CA LEU A 7 3.41 5.03 10.80
C LEU A 7 2.09 5.64 10.39
N LEU A 8 1.35 4.94 9.53
CA LEU A 8 -0.05 5.22 9.27
C LEU A 8 -0.87 4.01 9.70
N ARG A 9 -1.72 4.24 10.71
CA ARG A 9 -2.74 3.28 11.15
C ARG A 9 -4.08 3.65 10.53
N ALA A 10 -4.55 2.78 9.65
CA ALA A 10 -5.69 2.98 8.77
C ALA A 10 -6.85 2.06 9.18
N ASN A 11 -7.01 1.84 10.48
CA ASN A 11 -7.88 0.80 11.01
C ASN A 11 -9.35 1.16 10.83
N PHE A 12 -10.11 0.31 10.13
CA PHE A 12 -11.52 0.49 9.78
C PHE A 12 -11.83 1.78 9.00
N ALA A 13 -10.80 2.46 8.49
CA ALA A 13 -10.96 3.71 7.77
C ALA A 13 -11.47 3.46 6.33
N ARG A 14 -12.41 4.31 5.90
CA ARG A 14 -12.87 4.37 4.51
C ARG A 14 -12.03 5.37 3.74
N PHE A 15 -11.08 4.89 2.95
CA PHE A 15 -10.32 5.70 2.01
C PHE A 15 -11.10 5.83 0.69
N LYS A 16 -11.06 7.02 0.09
CA LYS A 16 -11.53 7.24 -1.28
C LYS A 16 -10.46 6.94 -2.33
N GLY A 17 -9.23 6.63 -1.90
CA GLY A 17 -8.09 6.37 -2.77
C GLY A 17 -6.76 6.50 -2.03
N TYR A 18 -5.67 6.54 -2.79
CA TYR A 18 -4.29 6.49 -2.28
C TYR A 18 -3.48 7.76 -2.56
N GLU A 19 -4.09 8.76 -3.19
CA GLU A 19 -3.45 9.95 -3.78
C GLU A 19 -2.69 10.82 -2.76
N HIS A 20 -3.05 10.73 -1.48
CA HIS A 20 -2.45 11.51 -0.39
C HIS A 20 -1.60 10.67 0.56
N MET A 21 -1.11 9.50 0.11
CA MET A 21 -0.20 8.70 0.93
C MET A 21 1.08 9.47 1.28
N PRO A 22 1.54 9.45 2.55
CA PRO A 22 2.77 10.13 2.93
C PRO A 22 3.98 9.58 2.18
N LYS A 23 4.71 10.45 1.46
CA LYS A 23 5.87 10.07 0.62
C LYS A 23 7.06 9.43 1.37
N GLU A 24 7.11 9.49 2.69
CA GLU A 24 8.15 8.80 3.48
C GLU A 24 7.53 7.78 4.44
N LEU A 25 6.34 7.26 4.13
CA LEU A 25 5.70 6.21 4.91
C LEU A 25 6.61 4.99 4.95
N ARG A 26 6.86 4.48 6.17
CA ARG A 26 7.69 3.29 6.39
C ARG A 26 6.88 2.13 6.92
N TRP A 27 5.77 2.41 7.61
CA TRP A 27 4.87 1.40 8.16
C TRP A 27 3.42 1.75 7.84
N LEU A 28 2.73 0.82 7.20
CA LEU A 28 1.30 0.87 6.96
C LEU A 28 0.57 -0.27 7.66
N GLU A 29 -0.35 0.06 8.55
CA GLU A 29 -1.25 -0.89 9.20
C GLU A 29 -2.66 -0.67 8.66
N TRP A 30 -3.21 -1.71 8.03
CA TRP A 30 -4.41 -1.62 7.20
C TRP A 30 -5.56 -2.51 7.65
N HIS A 31 -5.77 -2.58 8.97
CA HIS A 31 -6.75 -3.48 9.55
C HIS A 31 -8.20 -3.10 9.21
N GLY A 32 -9.03 -4.06 8.80
CA GLY A 32 -10.48 -3.83 8.62
C GLY A 32 -10.86 -2.85 7.50
N CYS A 33 -9.94 -2.47 6.62
CA CYS A 33 -10.29 -1.58 5.51
C CYS A 33 -11.07 -2.32 4.41
N PRO A 34 -12.10 -1.67 3.83
CA PRO A 34 -12.93 -2.28 2.80
C PRO A 34 -12.30 -2.33 1.41
N LEU A 35 -11.13 -1.72 1.19
CA LEU A 35 -10.46 -1.77 -0.12
C LEU A 35 -10.00 -3.20 -0.42
N ARG A 36 -10.21 -3.61 -1.68
CA ARG A 36 -9.86 -4.96 -2.17
C ARG A 36 -8.54 -5.03 -2.92
N SER A 37 -7.96 -3.91 -3.26
CA SER A 37 -6.68 -3.84 -3.96
C SER A 37 -5.84 -2.69 -3.44
N LEU A 38 -4.55 -2.93 -3.23
CA LEU A 38 -3.55 -1.93 -2.90
C LEU A 38 -3.26 -0.99 -4.10
N PRO A 39 -2.58 0.16 -3.88
CA PRO A 39 -2.21 1.05 -4.97
C PRO A 39 -1.07 0.45 -5.80
N ASP A 40 -0.64 1.20 -6.81
CA ASP A 40 0.57 0.87 -7.55
C ASP A 40 1.78 0.73 -6.60
N TYR A 41 2.72 -0.18 -6.94
CA TYR A 41 3.94 -0.40 -6.17
C TYR A 41 4.71 0.90 -5.95
N ALA A 42 4.68 1.82 -6.91
CA ALA A 42 5.34 3.11 -6.82
C ALA A 42 4.79 4.01 -5.70
N THR A 43 3.56 3.77 -5.25
CA THR A 43 2.93 4.53 -4.13
C THR A 43 3.39 4.03 -2.76
N LEU A 44 3.86 2.77 -2.67
CA LEU A 44 4.30 2.13 -1.43
C LEU A 44 5.78 1.70 -1.50
N ASP A 45 6.55 2.26 -2.43
CA ASP A 45 7.96 1.92 -2.71
C ASP A 45 8.87 1.98 -1.46
N LYS A 46 8.49 2.86 -0.53
CA LYS A 46 9.19 3.20 0.70
C LYS A 46 8.67 2.47 1.94
N VAL A 47 7.56 1.74 1.82
CA VAL A 47 6.94 0.99 2.92
C VAL A 47 7.75 -0.28 3.18
N ALA A 48 8.35 -0.35 4.37
CA ALA A 48 9.12 -1.51 4.81
C ALA A 48 8.26 -2.53 5.56
N VAL A 49 7.21 -2.07 6.24
CA VAL A 49 6.27 -2.92 6.98
C VAL A 49 4.84 -2.65 6.51
N LEU A 50 4.17 -3.72 6.08
CA LEU A 50 2.79 -3.69 5.61
C LEU A 50 1.99 -4.75 6.36
N ASP A 51 1.13 -4.31 7.27
CA ASP A 51 0.20 -5.17 8.00
C ASP A 51 -1.18 -5.11 7.37
N LEU A 52 -1.59 -6.20 6.73
CA LEU A 52 -2.90 -6.34 6.06
C LEU A 52 -3.85 -7.24 6.85
N SER A 53 -3.55 -7.53 8.12
CA SER A 53 -4.34 -8.43 8.94
C SER A 53 -5.80 -7.97 9.01
N LYS A 54 -6.73 -8.91 8.77
CA LYS A 54 -8.18 -8.65 8.77
C LYS A 54 -8.62 -7.53 7.80
N SER A 55 -7.83 -7.24 6.77
CA SER A 55 -8.22 -6.40 5.63
C SER A 55 -9.01 -7.21 4.59
N LYS A 56 -9.66 -6.53 3.63
CA LYS A 56 -10.32 -7.17 2.48
C LYS A 56 -9.44 -7.21 1.21
N ILE A 57 -8.12 -6.99 1.34
CA ILE A 57 -7.22 -6.94 0.20
C ILE A 57 -7.11 -8.33 -0.45
N GLU A 58 -7.51 -8.41 -1.71
CA GLU A 58 -7.46 -9.61 -2.56
C GLU A 58 -6.32 -9.51 -3.59
N ARG A 59 -5.86 -8.29 -3.91
CA ARG A 59 -4.83 -8.03 -4.93
C ARG A 59 -3.81 -7.00 -4.46
N LEU A 60 -2.52 -7.32 -4.54
CA LEU A 60 -1.45 -6.42 -4.10
C LEU A 60 -1.12 -5.32 -5.12
N TRP A 61 -1.19 -5.60 -6.42
CA TRP A 61 -0.87 -4.60 -7.44
C TRP A 61 -1.68 -4.86 -8.71
N HIS A 62 -2.03 -3.78 -9.42
CA HIS A 62 -2.48 -3.89 -10.80
C HIS A 62 -1.29 -4.24 -11.69
N THR A 63 -0.96 -5.53 -11.78
CA THR A 63 0.04 -6.01 -12.74
C THR A 63 -0.46 -5.74 -14.15
N LYS A 64 0.04 -4.67 -14.78
CA LYS A 64 0.06 -4.56 -16.24
C LYS A 64 1.26 -5.39 -16.72
N TRP A 65 0.99 -6.68 -16.99
CA TRP A 65 1.94 -7.65 -17.56
C TRP A 65 2.68 -7.14 -18.81
N TRP A 66 2.15 -6.11 -19.47
CA TRP A 66 2.72 -5.40 -20.63
C TRP A 66 4.16 -4.89 -20.44
N TRP A 67 4.63 -4.63 -19.21
CA TRP A 67 6.01 -4.19 -18.97
C TRP A 67 7.05 -5.32 -19.15
N TRP A 68 6.71 -6.57 -18.87
CA TRP A 68 7.59 -7.72 -19.13
C TRP A 68 7.62 -8.09 -20.62
N SER A 69 6.51 -7.87 -21.34
CA SER A 69 6.43 -8.14 -22.79
C SER A 69 7.16 -7.13 -23.67
N ARG A 70 7.56 -5.96 -23.14
CA ARG A 70 8.34 -4.94 -23.88
C ARG A 70 9.85 -5.05 -23.70
N LYS A 71 10.31 -5.97 -22.84
CA LYS A 71 11.74 -6.26 -22.62
C LYS A 71 12.17 -7.61 -23.21
N LYS A 72 11.35 -8.20 -24.10
CA LYS A 72 11.75 -9.31 -24.97
C LYS A 72 11.98 -8.78 -26.38
#